data_AF-A0A7C2NUQ1-F1
#
_entry.id   AF-A0A7C2NUQ1-F1
#
_cell.length_a   1.000
_cell.length_b   1.000
_cell.length_c   1.000
_cell.angle_alpha   90.00
_cell.angle_beta   90.00
_cell.angle_gamma   90.00
#
_symmetry.space_group_name_H-M   'P 1'
#
loop_
_entity.id
_entity.type
_entity.pdbx_description
1 polymer ?
#
loop_
_entity_poly.entity_id
_entity_poly.type
_entity_poly.pdbx_seq_one_letter_code
_entity_poly.pdbx_strand_id
1 'polypeptide(L)'
;MRQLAGFGGPLLAVLAAVVLSELPPVSALAGWIESCETAFLLTGGALFALGLALFIGATIKLAMDHGRALEHAAVEEAERSMRIAARPVTARASFYRVLGHAAGRGASESFGLRDLKSAWRTGAVRHNPEWRRRSLTVVGALLLMTGACLVPVAVGPAWVKVLVGGALAYALGRTASSFWRS
;
A
#
# COMPACT_ATOMS: atom_id res chain seq x y z
N MET A 1 -9.68 -29.18 9.14
CA MET A 1 -10.88 -28.99 8.27
C MET A 1 -11.44 -27.56 8.25
N ARG A 2 -11.23 -26.68 9.24
CA ARG A 2 -11.70 -25.27 9.19
C ARG A 2 -11.00 -24.34 8.17
N GLN A 3 -9.82 -24.70 7.67
CA GLN A 3 -9.08 -23.86 6.70
C GLN A 3 -9.61 -23.95 5.25
N LEU A 4 -10.36 -24.99 4.89
CA LEU A 4 -10.93 -25.13 3.54
C LEU A 4 -12.17 -24.25 3.32
N ALA A 5 -12.86 -23.84 4.39
CA ALA A 5 -14.03 -22.97 4.28
C ALA A 5 -13.68 -21.51 3.89
N GLY A 6 -12.42 -21.08 4.08
CA GLY A 6 -11.96 -19.74 3.72
C GLY A 6 -11.72 -19.53 2.22
N PHE A 7 -11.52 -20.60 1.45
CA PHE A 7 -11.26 -20.52 0.02
C PHE A 7 -12.53 -20.50 -0.84
N GLY A 8 -13.70 -20.87 -0.28
CA GLY A 8 -14.95 -20.89 -1.04
C GLY A 8 -15.37 -19.51 -1.54
N GLY A 9 -15.18 -18.47 -0.73
CA GLY A 9 -15.50 -17.08 -1.09
C GLY A 9 -14.72 -16.54 -2.29
N PRO A 10 -13.37 -16.54 -2.27
CA PRO A 10 -12.59 -16.04 -3.41
C PRO A 10 -12.80 -16.89 -4.67
N LEU A 11 -12.98 -18.21 -4.53
CA LEU A 11 -13.21 -19.09 -5.68
C LEU A 11 -14.58 -18.82 -6.32
N LEU A 12 -15.63 -18.61 -5.52
CA LEU A 12 -16.93 -18.14 -6.01
C LEU A 12 -16.86 -16.77 -6.68
N ALA A 13 -16.07 -15.83 -6.13
CA ALA A 13 -15.88 -14.51 -6.72
C ALA A 13 -15.19 -14.59 -8.10
N VAL A 14 -14.17 -15.45 -8.23
CA VAL A 14 -13.51 -15.71 -9.52
C VAL A 14 -14.49 -16.33 -10.51
N LEU A 15 -15.24 -17.36 -10.09
CA LEU A 15 -16.21 -18.05 -10.93
C LEU A 15 -17.33 -17.12 -11.40
N ALA A 16 -17.86 -16.30 -10.49
CA ALA A 16 -18.83 -15.27 -10.81
C ALA A 16 -18.27 -14.25 -11.81
N ALA A 17 -17.02 -13.79 -11.63
CA ALA A 17 -16.39 -12.85 -12.54
C ALA A 17 -16.15 -13.40 -13.94
N VAL A 18 -15.80 -14.69 -14.04
CA VAL A 18 -15.68 -15.39 -15.34
C VAL A 18 -17.04 -15.41 -16.04
N VAL A 19 -18.10 -15.83 -15.34
CA VAL A 19 -19.46 -15.86 -15.91
C VAL A 19 -19.96 -14.47 -16.28
N LEU A 20 -19.71 -13.46 -15.43
CA LEU A 20 -20.04 -12.06 -15.69
C LEU A 20 -19.28 -11.52 -16.90
N SER A 21 -18.04 -11.97 -17.15
CA SER A 21 -17.24 -11.51 -18.28
C SER A 21 -17.79 -11.91 -19.65
N GLU A 22 -18.62 -12.95 -19.71
CA GLU A 22 -19.30 -13.39 -20.93
C GLU A 22 -20.54 -12.54 -21.26
N LEU A 23 -20.98 -11.68 -20.33
CA LEU A 23 -22.15 -10.83 -20.57
C LEU A 23 -21.81 -9.68 -21.53
N PRO A 24 -22.68 -9.36 -22.51
CA PRO A 24 -22.47 -8.28 -23.48
C PRO A 24 -22.03 -6.91 -22.90
N PRO A 25 -22.59 -6.41 -21.77
CA PRO A 25 -22.13 -5.15 -21.21
C PRO A 25 -20.70 -5.21 -20.65
N VAL A 26 -20.27 -6.38 -20.18
CA VAL A 26 -18.95 -6.56 -19.57
C VAL A 26 -17.87 -6.73 -20.63
N SER A 27 -18.17 -7.45 -21.71
CA SER A 27 -17.28 -7.54 -22.87
C SER A 27 -17.14 -6.19 -23.58
N ALA A 28 -18.22 -5.39 -23.66
CA ALA A 28 -18.14 -4.00 -24.14
C ALA A 28 -17.25 -3.12 -23.25
N LEU A 29 -17.36 -3.25 -21.92
CA LEU A 29 -16.50 -2.55 -20.98
C LEU A 29 -15.03 -2.99 -21.12
N ALA A 30 -14.78 -4.29 -21.26
CA ALA A 30 -13.43 -4.82 -21.47
C ALA A 30 -12.80 -4.30 -22.77
N GLY A 31 -13.58 -4.28 -23.87
CA GLY A 31 -13.14 -3.70 -25.14
C GLY A 31 -12.86 -2.20 -25.05
N TRP A 32 -13.66 -1.45 -24.28
CA TRP A 32 -13.36 -0.05 -23.99
C TRP A 32 -12.05 0.11 -23.20
N ILE A 33 -11.81 -0.72 -22.18
CA ILE A 33 -10.54 -0.70 -21.42
C ILE A 33 -9.36 -1.00 -22.35
N GLU A 34 -9.50 -1.94 -23.29
CA GLU A 34 -8.46 -2.26 -24.29
C GLU A 34 -8.17 -1.07 -25.20
N SER A 35 -9.19 -0.35 -25.64
CA SER A 35 -9.00 0.88 -26.43
C SER A 35 -8.24 1.98 -25.67
N CYS A 36 -8.26 1.91 -24.34
CA CYS A 36 -7.61 2.85 -23.43
C CYS A 36 -6.37 2.26 -22.74
N GLU A 37 -5.86 1.10 -23.19
CA GLU A 37 -4.77 0.37 -22.51
C GLU A 37 -3.55 1.27 -22.25
N THR A 38 -3.07 1.95 -23.29
CA THR A 38 -1.92 2.87 -23.18
C THR A 38 -2.19 3.99 -22.18
N ALA A 39 -3.41 4.53 -22.15
CA ALA A 39 -3.78 5.57 -21.19
C ALA A 39 -3.78 5.01 -19.75
N PHE A 40 -4.31 3.81 -19.53
CA PHE A 40 -4.29 3.14 -18.22
C PHE A 40 -2.87 2.81 -17.75
N LEU A 41 -2.00 2.36 -18.65
CA LEU A 41 -0.60 2.06 -18.33
C LEU A 41 0.19 3.34 -18.00
N LEU A 42 0.03 4.40 -18.78
CA LEU A 42 0.70 5.67 -18.53
C LEU A 42 0.21 6.32 -17.24
N THR A 43 -1.11 6.36 -17.03
CA THR A 43 -1.68 6.92 -15.79
C THR A 43 -1.34 6.07 -14.58
N GLY A 44 -1.43 4.75 -14.68
CA GLY A 44 -1.03 3.81 -13.63
C GLY A 44 0.45 3.92 -13.28
N GLY A 45 1.32 3.96 -14.28
CA GLY A 45 2.76 4.16 -14.11
C GLY A 45 3.08 5.52 -13.46
N ALA A 46 2.44 6.60 -13.89
CA ALA A 46 2.61 7.92 -13.30
C ALA A 46 2.15 7.96 -11.83
N LEU A 47 0.98 7.40 -11.52
CA LEU A 47 0.46 7.29 -10.16
C LEU A 47 1.37 6.42 -9.28
N PHE A 48 1.89 5.32 -9.82
CA PHE A 48 2.81 4.45 -9.12
C PHE A 48 4.13 5.17 -8.80
N ALA A 49 4.75 5.81 -9.79
CA ALA A 49 6.01 6.54 -9.61
C ALA A 49 5.84 7.72 -8.63
N LEU A 50 4.77 8.49 -8.77
CA LEU A 50 4.45 9.59 -7.86
C LEU A 50 4.18 9.09 -6.44
N GLY A 51 3.37 8.04 -6.30
CA GLY A 51 3.06 7.41 -5.03
C GLY A 51 4.30 6.88 -4.33
N LEU A 52 5.19 6.22 -5.08
CA LEU A 52 6.47 5.74 -4.59
C LEU A 52 7.38 6.88 -4.13
N ALA A 53 7.53 7.94 -4.93
CA ALA A 53 8.34 9.11 -4.58
C ALA A 53 7.82 9.79 -3.32
N LEU A 54 6.50 9.99 -3.19
CA LEU A 54 5.88 10.55 -2.00
C LEU A 54 6.05 9.65 -0.78
N PHE A 55 5.83 8.34 -0.93
CA PHE A 55 5.93 7.37 0.16
C PHE A 55 7.35 7.29 0.70
N ILE A 56 8.34 7.08 -0.17
CA ILE A 56 9.76 7.00 0.21
C ILE A 56 10.22 8.35 0.76
N GLY A 57 9.93 9.44 0.05
CA GLY A 57 10.34 10.79 0.45
C GLY A 57 9.77 11.18 1.82
N ALA A 58 8.48 10.94 2.06
CA ALA A 58 7.87 11.21 3.35
C ALA A 58 8.43 10.33 4.47
N THR A 59 8.70 9.05 4.20
CA THR A 59 9.28 8.11 5.17
C THR A 59 10.70 8.50 5.55
N ILE A 60 11.57 8.81 4.57
CA ILE A 60 12.93 9.30 4.82
C ILE A 60 12.87 10.58 5.66
N LYS A 61 12.01 11.52 5.27
CA LYS A 61 11.88 12.80 5.98
C LYS A 61 11.36 12.60 7.41
N LEU A 62 10.47 11.66 7.64
CA LEU A 62 9.96 11.34 8.98
C LEU A 62 11.05 10.71 9.85
N ALA A 63 11.87 9.82 9.27
CA ALA A 63 13.02 9.21 9.92
C ALA A 63 14.13 10.22 10.27
N MET A 64 14.33 11.24 9.44
CA MET A 64 15.30 12.32 9.71
C MET A 64 14.85 13.21 10.87
N ASP A 65 13.57 13.60 10.91
CA ASP A 65 13.05 14.58 11.86
C ASP A 65 12.76 14.01 13.27
N HIS A 66 12.37 12.74 13.41
CA HIS A 66 12.06 12.13 14.72
C HIS A 66 13.33 11.65 15.45
N GLY A 67 14.33 12.52 15.44
CA GLY A 67 15.74 12.27 15.70
C GLY A 67 16.14 12.00 17.16
N ARG A 68 15.51 11.08 17.90
CA ARG A 68 16.13 10.57 19.15
C ARG A 68 17.16 9.48 18.81
N ALA A 69 18.34 9.54 19.40
CA ALA A 69 19.34 8.48 19.26
C ALA A 69 18.76 7.17 19.81
N LEU A 70 18.83 6.07 19.05
CA LEU A 70 18.58 4.77 19.68
C LEU A 70 19.68 4.51 20.70
N GLU A 71 19.25 4.08 21.87
CA GLU A 71 20.12 3.42 22.82
C GLU A 71 20.68 2.14 22.17
N HIS A 72 21.97 1.89 22.35
CA HIS A 72 22.67 0.77 21.69
C HIS A 72 21.99 -0.58 21.95
N ALA A 73 21.38 -0.74 23.13
CA ALA A 73 20.59 -1.91 23.52
C ALA A 73 19.38 -2.17 22.60
N ALA A 74 18.68 -1.11 22.16
CA ALA A 74 17.53 -1.24 21.26
C ALA A 74 17.95 -1.64 19.84
N VAL A 75 19.17 -1.24 19.42
CA VAL A 75 19.73 -1.67 18.13
C VAL A 75 20.12 -3.14 18.19
N GLU A 76 20.78 -3.59 19.26
CA GLU A 76 21.12 -5.01 19.45
C GLU A 76 19.87 -5.91 19.50
N GLU A 77 18.79 -5.44 20.12
CA GLU A 77 17.54 -6.21 20.21
C GLU A 77 16.81 -6.28 18.85
N ALA A 78 16.84 -5.19 18.07
CA ALA A 78 16.36 -5.20 16.69
C ALA A 78 17.21 -6.14 15.81
N GLU A 79 18.53 -6.15 15.98
CA GLU A 79 19.43 -7.05 15.26
C GLU A 79 19.17 -8.52 15.64
N ARG A 80 19.04 -8.82 16.94
CA ARG A 80 18.71 -10.18 17.42
C ARG A 80 17.36 -10.65 16.87
N SER A 81 16.34 -9.80 16.86
CA SER A 81 15.01 -10.18 16.36
C SER A 81 15.01 -10.43 14.84
N MET A 82 15.76 -9.63 14.05
CA MET A 82 15.95 -9.91 12.61
C MET A 82 16.77 -11.18 12.36
N ARG A 83 17.78 -11.46 13.18
CA ARG A 83 18.63 -12.65 13.07
C ARG A 83 17.88 -13.95 13.37
N ILE A 84 16.86 -13.89 14.24
CA ILE A 84 15.97 -15.03 14.54
C ILE A 84 14.97 -15.27 13.40
N ALA A 85 14.54 -14.22 12.69
CA ALA A 85 13.59 -14.32 11.58
C ALA A 85 14.23 -14.75 10.24
N ALA A 86 15.53 -14.51 10.04
CA ALA A 86 16.25 -14.94 8.84
C ALA A 86 16.56 -16.45 8.88
N ARG A 87 15.94 -17.23 7.98
CA ARG A 87 16.25 -18.66 7.81
C ARG A 87 17.76 -18.92 7.61
N PRO A 88 18.30 -20.06 8.09
CA PRO A 88 19.75 -20.28 8.28
C PRO A 88 20.62 -20.26 7.03
N VAL A 89 20.05 -20.22 5.82
CA VAL A 89 20.81 -20.30 4.56
C VAL A 89 21.37 -18.94 4.13
N THR A 90 20.71 -17.82 4.45
CA THR A 90 21.21 -16.47 4.12
C THR A 90 21.99 -15.82 5.27
N ALA A 91 21.85 -16.34 6.50
CA ALA A 91 22.51 -15.80 7.70
C ALA A 91 24.04 -16.02 7.76
N ARG A 92 24.62 -16.84 6.87
CA ARG A 92 26.05 -17.20 6.90
C ARG A 92 26.99 -16.25 6.14
N ALA A 93 26.48 -15.31 5.35
CA ALA A 93 27.32 -14.56 4.41
C ALA A 93 27.53 -13.08 4.73
N SER A 94 26.81 -12.50 5.70
CA SER A 94 26.90 -11.07 6.00
C SER A 94 27.06 -10.80 7.50
N PHE A 95 28.29 -10.97 7.98
CA PHE A 95 28.70 -10.37 9.26
C PHE A 95 28.86 -8.86 9.03
N TYR A 96 27.77 -8.11 9.09
CA TYR A 96 27.84 -6.65 9.21
C TYR A 96 28.22 -6.31 10.64
N ARG A 97 29.53 -6.13 10.89
CA ARG A 97 30.01 -5.53 12.13
C ARG A 97 29.67 -4.04 12.06
N VAL A 98 28.64 -3.60 12.76
CA VAL A 98 28.31 -2.17 12.88
C VAL A 98 29.37 -1.53 13.80
N LEU A 99 30.52 -1.19 13.22
CA LEU A 99 31.59 -0.47 13.89
C LEU A 99 31.22 1.02 13.92
N GLY A 100 30.57 1.45 14.99
CA GLY A 100 30.21 2.86 15.25
C GLY A 100 28.93 3.03 16.07
N HIS A 101 28.60 4.26 16.44
CA HIS A 101 27.27 4.60 16.97
C HIS A 101 26.23 4.31 15.88
N ALA A 102 25.58 3.16 15.98
CA ALA A 102 24.48 2.78 15.11
C ALA A 102 23.29 3.71 15.37
N ALA A 103 23.11 4.72 14.52
CA ALA A 103 21.96 5.60 14.54
C ALA A 103 20.73 4.92 13.91
N GLY A 104 20.25 3.83 14.53
CA GLY A 104 18.88 3.39 14.32
C GLY A 104 17.92 4.40 14.96
N ARG A 105 16.73 4.64 14.40
CA ARG A 105 15.70 5.50 15.02
C ARG A 105 14.37 4.76 15.03
N GLY A 106 13.82 4.57 16.23
CA GLY A 106 12.67 3.70 16.47
C GLY A 106 11.40 4.44 16.09
N ALA A 107 10.79 4.08 14.97
CA ALA A 107 9.47 4.56 14.59
C ALA A 107 8.42 3.58 15.15
N SER A 108 8.19 3.60 16.46
CA SER A 108 7.16 2.77 17.11
C SER A 108 5.79 3.47 17.17
N GLU A 109 5.51 4.40 16.26
CA GLU A 109 4.22 5.07 16.20
C GLU A 109 3.25 4.28 15.32
N SER A 110 2.50 3.38 15.94
CA SER A 110 1.27 2.83 15.35
C SER A 110 0.22 3.93 15.30
N PHE A 111 0.17 4.71 14.22
CA PHE A 111 -0.91 5.67 14.01
C PHE A 111 -2.05 5.02 13.21
N GLY A 112 -3.29 5.22 13.64
CA GLY A 112 -4.46 4.66 12.98
C GLY A 112 -5.04 5.60 11.91
N LEU A 113 -5.84 5.03 11.00
CA LEU A 113 -6.66 5.82 10.06
C LEU A 113 -7.63 6.77 10.79
N ARG A 114 -8.06 6.40 12.01
CA ARG A 114 -8.94 7.22 12.85
C ARG A 114 -8.24 8.52 13.27
N ASP A 115 -6.97 8.46 13.62
CA ASP A 115 -6.19 9.61 14.07
C ASP A 115 -5.86 10.54 12.89
N LEU A 116 -5.56 9.95 11.73
CA LEU A 116 -5.40 10.73 10.50
C LEU A 116 -6.70 11.48 10.15
N LYS A 117 -7.85 10.82 10.30
CA LYS A 117 -9.16 11.42 10.04
C LYS A 117 -9.48 12.55 11.03
N SER A 118 -9.19 12.37 12.33
CA SER A 118 -9.40 13.43 13.32
C SER A 118 -8.49 14.62 13.04
N ALA A 119 -7.22 14.39 12.71
CA ALA A 119 -6.26 15.43 12.34
C ALA A 119 -6.67 16.19 11.08
N TRP A 120 -7.31 15.52 10.12
CA TRP A 120 -7.84 16.17 8.93
C TRP A 120 -8.96 17.15 9.28
N ARG A 121 -9.92 16.72 10.13
CA ARG A 121 -11.06 17.55 10.53
C ARG A 121 -10.68 18.77 11.35
N THR A 122 -9.76 18.59 12.29
CA THR A 122 -9.30 19.69 13.13
C THR A 122 -8.39 20.66 12.38
N GLY A 123 -8.09 20.39 11.11
CA GLY A 123 -7.12 21.17 10.33
C GLY A 123 -5.67 20.97 10.82
N ALA A 124 -5.42 20.04 11.74
CA ALA A 124 -4.09 19.76 12.27
C ALA A 124 -3.11 19.33 11.17
N VAL A 125 -3.59 18.75 10.06
CA VAL A 125 -2.76 18.46 8.87
C VAL A 125 -2.09 19.71 8.29
N ARG A 126 -2.73 20.89 8.37
CA ARG A 126 -2.14 22.15 7.89
C ARG A 126 -1.15 22.75 8.89
N HIS A 127 -1.53 22.76 10.17
CA HIS A 127 -0.78 23.46 11.21
C HIS A 127 0.36 22.64 11.82
N ASN A 128 0.22 21.32 11.94
CA ASN A 128 1.22 20.44 12.52
C ASN A 128 2.06 19.74 11.42
N PRO A 129 3.39 19.96 11.37
CA PRO A 129 4.27 19.36 10.36
C PRO A 129 4.36 17.83 10.45
N GLU A 130 4.07 17.21 11.59
CA GLU A 130 4.07 15.75 11.75
C GLU A 130 2.87 15.14 11.01
N TRP A 131 1.67 15.67 11.26
CA TRP A 131 0.44 15.22 10.60
C TRP A 131 0.49 15.41 9.08
N ARG A 132 1.12 16.49 8.61
CA ARG A 132 1.34 16.72 7.18
C ARG A 132 2.20 15.63 6.54
N ARG A 133 3.22 15.15 7.23
CA ARG A 133 4.09 14.06 6.73
C ARG A 133 3.37 12.72 6.76
N ARG A 134 2.69 12.39 7.86
CA ARG A 134 1.89 11.17 7.95
C ARG A 134 0.81 11.14 6.86
N SER A 135 0.15 12.27 6.58
CA SER A 135 -0.80 12.36 5.46
C SER A 135 -0.13 12.15 4.10
N LEU A 136 1.07 12.71 3.88
CA LEU A 136 1.82 12.49 2.64
C LEU A 136 2.20 11.02 2.45
N THR A 137 2.62 10.33 3.51
CA THR A 137 2.93 8.89 3.45
C THR A 137 1.68 8.08 3.08
N VAL A 138 0.53 8.37 3.70
CA VAL A 138 -0.72 7.66 3.41
C VAL A 138 -1.22 7.94 1.99
N VAL A 139 -1.16 9.20 1.53
CA VAL A 139 -1.49 9.56 0.15
C VAL A 139 -0.54 8.88 -0.83
N GLY A 140 0.77 8.86 -0.55
CA GLY A 140 1.76 8.14 -1.35
C GLY A 140 1.45 6.64 -1.44
N ALA A 141 1.12 6.00 -0.33
CA ALA A 141 0.73 4.60 -0.30
C ALA A 141 -0.56 4.31 -1.10
N LEU A 142 -1.57 5.18 -1.02
CA LEU A 142 -2.80 5.05 -1.80
C LEU A 142 -2.55 5.20 -3.30
N LEU A 143 -1.74 6.18 -3.70
CA LEU A 143 -1.34 6.38 -5.10
C LEU A 143 -0.56 5.19 -5.64
N LEU A 144 0.38 4.68 -4.84
CA LEU A 144 1.19 3.50 -5.18
C LEU A 144 0.31 2.27 -5.39
N MET A 145 -0.61 1.99 -4.45
CA MET A 145 -1.54 0.86 -4.56
C MET A 145 -2.48 1.01 -5.75
N THR A 146 -2.98 2.23 -6.00
CA THR A 146 -3.85 2.51 -7.16
C THR A 146 -3.09 2.29 -8.47
N GLY A 147 -1.88 2.81 -8.58
CA GLY A 147 -1.00 2.61 -9.74
C GLY A 147 -0.67 1.14 -9.98
N ALA A 148 -0.37 0.39 -8.93
CA ALA A 148 -0.08 -1.04 -9.02
C ALA A 148 -1.30 -1.86 -9.50
N CYS A 149 -2.51 -1.51 -9.04
CA CYS A 149 -3.75 -2.17 -9.45
C CYS A 149 -4.20 -1.81 -10.87
N LEU A 150 -3.77 -0.67 -11.43
CA LEU A 150 -4.11 -0.27 -12.81
C LEU A 150 -3.42 -1.16 -13.86
N VAL A 151 -2.24 -1.70 -13.56
CA VAL A 151 -1.49 -2.60 -14.46
C VAL A 151 -2.28 -3.88 -14.80
N PRO A 152 -2.76 -4.68 -13.83
CA PRO A 152 -3.56 -5.87 -14.14
C PRO A 152 -4.93 -5.54 -14.73
N VAL A 153 -5.46 -4.33 -14.52
CA VAL A 153 -6.68 -3.87 -15.20
C VAL A 153 -6.42 -3.59 -16.68
N ALA A 154 -5.25 -3.06 -17.03
CA ALA A 154 -4.89 -2.80 -18.42
C ALA A 154 -4.59 -4.10 -19.18
N VAL A 155 -3.73 -4.95 -18.63
CA VAL A 155 -3.13 -6.11 -19.35
C VAL A 155 -3.83 -7.44 -19.03
N GLY A 156 -4.58 -7.50 -17.93
CA GLY A 156 -5.20 -8.76 -17.47
C GLY A 156 -6.33 -9.25 -18.38
N PRO A 157 -6.71 -10.53 -18.30
CA PRO A 157 -7.89 -11.05 -18.98
C PRO A 157 -9.17 -10.37 -18.47
N ALA A 158 -10.27 -10.42 -19.24
CA ALA A 158 -11.51 -9.70 -18.95
C ALA A 158 -12.01 -9.87 -17.50
N TRP A 159 -11.98 -11.10 -16.96
CA TRP A 159 -12.38 -11.37 -15.59
C TRP A 159 -11.48 -10.67 -14.54
N VAL A 160 -10.18 -10.51 -14.79
CA VAL A 160 -9.26 -9.73 -13.92
C VAL A 160 -9.60 -8.25 -13.99
N LYS A 161 -9.88 -7.71 -15.19
CA LYS A 161 -10.26 -6.30 -15.35
C LYS A 161 -11.48 -5.97 -14.51
N VAL A 162 -12.49 -6.85 -14.54
CA VAL A 162 -13.73 -6.71 -13.79
C VAL A 162 -13.48 -6.83 -12.28
N LEU A 163 -12.76 -7.86 -11.83
CA LEU A 163 -12.49 -8.06 -10.41
C LEU A 163 -11.65 -6.93 -9.82
N VAL A 164 -10.52 -6.61 -10.44
CA VAL A 164 -9.59 -5.60 -9.91
C VAL A 164 -10.18 -4.21 -10.09
N GLY A 165 -10.76 -3.90 -11.26
CA GLY A 165 -11.40 -2.62 -11.52
C GLY A 165 -12.60 -2.38 -10.59
N GLY A 166 -13.45 -3.40 -10.41
CA GLY A 166 -14.57 -3.36 -9.47
C GLY A 166 -14.13 -3.22 -8.02
N ALA A 167 -13.12 -3.97 -7.58
CA ALA A 167 -12.56 -3.86 -6.24
C ALA A 167 -11.93 -2.48 -5.99
N LEU A 168 -11.23 -1.93 -6.98
CA LEU A 168 -10.63 -0.60 -6.92
C LEU A 168 -11.70 0.49 -6.84
N ALA A 169 -12.72 0.44 -7.70
CA ALA A 169 -13.86 1.36 -7.67
C ALA A 169 -14.61 1.29 -6.33
N TYR A 170 -14.83 0.08 -5.80
CA TYR A 170 -15.43 -0.10 -4.48
C TYR A 170 -14.55 0.49 -3.37
N ALA A 171 -13.24 0.23 -3.38
CA ALA A 171 -12.31 0.76 -2.38
C ALA A 171 -12.26 2.30 -2.40
N LEU A 172 -12.22 2.90 -3.59
CA LEU A 172 -12.25 4.36 -3.76
C LEU A 172 -13.58 4.95 -3.30
N GLY A 173 -14.71 4.35 -3.69
CA GLY A 173 -16.04 4.79 -3.23
C GLY A 173 -16.21 4.64 -1.72
N ARG A 174 -15.71 3.55 -1.14
CA ARG A 174 -15.77 3.27 0.30
C ARG A 174 -14.89 4.21 1.11
N THR A 175 -13.71 4.55 0.61
CA THR A 175 -12.82 5.54 1.25
C THR A 175 -13.41 6.93 1.14
N ALA A 176 -13.86 7.38 -0.04
CA ALA A 176 -14.50 8.68 -0.25
C ALA A 176 -15.76 8.85 0.62
N SER A 177 -16.65 7.86 0.65
CA SER A 177 -17.85 7.88 1.51
C SER A 177 -17.51 7.88 3.00
N SER A 178 -16.41 7.22 3.40
CA SER A 178 -15.90 7.28 4.78
C SER A 178 -15.51 8.70 5.18
N PHE A 179 -14.94 9.47 4.24
CA PHE A 179 -14.59 10.86 4.49
C PHE A 179 -15.81 11.79 4.49
N TRP A 180 -16.82 11.51 3.66
CA TRP A 180 -18.00 12.37 3.56
C TRP A 180 -19.02 12.16 4.69
N ARG A 181 -19.33 10.91 5.06
CA ARG A 181 -20.40 10.60 6.04
C ARG A 181 -20.03 10.91 7.49
N SER A 182 -19.00 11.68 7.76
CA SER A 182 -18.49 11.82 9.11
C SER A 182 -17.96 13.21 9.35
#